data_AF-A0A4Q4M0U6-F1
#
_entry.id   AF-A0A4Q4M0U6-F1
#
_cell.length_a   1.000
_cell.length_b   1.000
_cell.length_c   1.000
_cell.angle_alpha   90.00
_cell.angle_beta   90.00
_cell.angle_gamma   90.00
#
_symmetry.space_group_name_H-M   'P 1'
#
loop_
_entity.id
_entity.type
_entity.pdbx_description
1 polymer ?
#
loop_
_entity_poly.entity_id
_entity_poly.type
_entity_poly.pdbx_seq_one_letter_code
_entity_poly.pdbx_strand_id
1 'polypeptide(L)' 'MVLNVIEPAQTRYILAAEDLENFLKEKFSDEHPDYDFKVEHVCDRWTFEAPEKVDPEDILNLIEEIEARG' A
#
# COMPACT_ATOMS: atom_id res chain seq x y z
N MET A 1 -10.04 11.87 -1.04
CA MET A 1 -9.13 10.86 -1.60
C MET A 1 -7.77 11.52 -1.75
N VAL A 2 -6.75 10.88 -1.19
CA VAL A 2 -5.35 11.31 -1.21
C VAL A 2 -4.59 10.33 -2.07
N LEU A 3 -3.81 10.85 -3.01
CA LEU A 3 -2.89 10.05 -3.80
C LEU A 3 -1.64 9.79 -2.97
N ASN A 4 -1.42 8.52 -2.64
CA ASN A 4 -0.23 8.04 -1.97
C ASN A 4 0.74 7.50 -3.01
N VAL A 5 2.03 7.80 -2.82
CA VAL A 5 3.10 7.36 -3.70
C VAL A 5 4.18 6.75 -2.81
N ILE A 6 4.50 5.50 -3.07
CA ILE A 6 5.56 4.77 -2.39
C ILE A 6 6.87 5.05 -3.13
N GLU A 7 7.91 5.32 -2.36
CA GLU A 7 9.22 5.59 -2.92
C GLU A 7 9.81 4.32 -3.58
N PRO A 8 10.65 4.46 -4.64
CA PRO A 8 11.23 3.31 -5.34
C PRO A 8 12.02 2.36 -4.42
N ALA A 9 12.66 2.92 -3.38
CA ALA A 9 13.41 2.15 -2.40
C ALA A 9 12.55 1.17 -1.59
N GLN A 10 11.26 1.48 -1.42
CA GLN A 10 10.26 0.64 -0.74
C GLN A 10 9.52 -0.24 -1.76
N THR A 11 9.18 0.31 -2.91
CA THR A 11 8.46 -0.37 -4.00
C THR A 11 9.12 -1.68 -4.41
N ARG A 12 10.45 -1.74 -4.45
CA ARG A 12 11.20 -2.98 -4.78
C ARG A 12 10.94 -4.17 -3.85
N TYR A 13 10.45 -3.94 -2.63
CA TYR A 13 10.12 -4.99 -1.67
C TYR A 13 8.66 -5.45 -1.79
N ILE A 14 7.81 -4.63 -2.40
CA ILE A 14 6.39 -4.91 -2.60
C ILE A 14 6.23 -5.38 -4.04
N LEU A 15 6.23 -6.69 -4.25
CA LEU A 15 6.24 -7.26 -5.61
C LEU A 15 4.84 -7.39 -6.21
N ALA A 16 3.81 -7.57 -5.38
CA ALA A 16 2.43 -7.74 -5.83
C ALA A 16 1.55 -6.55 -5.41
N ALA A 17 0.64 -6.15 -6.31
CA ALA A 17 -0.40 -5.18 -5.98
C ALA A 17 -1.32 -5.71 -4.87
N GLU A 18 -1.54 -7.03 -4.82
CA GLU A 18 -2.38 -7.69 -3.83
C GLU A 18 -1.90 -7.45 -2.39
N ASP A 19 -0.58 -7.40 -2.15
CA ASP A 19 -0.04 -7.10 -0.81
C ASP A 19 -0.44 -5.69 -0.36
N LEU A 20 -0.38 -4.71 -1.27
CA LEU A 20 -0.82 -3.35 -1.02
C LEU A 20 -2.34 -3.27 -0.84
N GLU A 21 -3.10 -3.93 -1.70
CA GLU A 21 -4.56 -3.94 -1.59
C GLU A 21 -5.03 -4.58 -0.28
N ASN A 22 -4.39 -5.67 0.15
CA ASN A 22 -4.67 -6.31 1.44
C ASN A 22 -4.30 -5.40 2.60
N PHE A 23 -3.12 -4.79 2.59
CA PHE A 23 -2.72 -3.81 3.61
C PHE A 23 -3.70 -2.65 3.71
N LEU A 24 -4.12 -2.08 2.57
CA LEU A 24 -5.06 -0.96 2.54
C LEU A 24 -6.44 -1.39 3.02
N LYS A 25 -6.89 -2.60 2.67
CA LYS A 25 -8.10 -3.18 3.24
C LYS A 25 -7.95 -3.35 4.74
N GLU A 26 -6.88 -3.92 5.28
CA GLU A 26 -6.73 -4.11 6.72
C GLU A 26 -6.72 -2.77 7.47
N LYS A 27 -6.07 -1.75 6.90
CA LYS A 27 -5.98 -0.41 7.50
C LYS A 27 -7.30 0.37 7.45
N PHE A 28 -8.03 0.28 6.34
CA PHE A 28 -9.18 1.15 6.07
C PHE A 28 -10.53 0.44 6.01
N SER A 29 -10.62 -0.89 6.02
CA SER A 29 -11.90 -1.59 5.91
C SER A 29 -12.83 -1.35 7.12
N ASP A 30 -12.29 -0.92 8.26
CA ASP A 30 -13.11 -0.60 9.44
C ASP A 30 -13.95 0.67 9.19
N GLU A 31 -13.35 1.71 8.59
CA GLU A 31 -14.02 2.97 8.27
C GLU A 31 -14.64 2.97 6.86
N HIS A 32 -14.09 2.17 5.95
CA HIS A 32 -14.41 2.16 4.53
C HIS A 32 -14.39 0.73 3.93
N PRO A 33 -15.35 -0.14 4.31
CA PRO A 33 -15.37 -1.56 3.93
C PRO A 33 -15.55 -1.81 2.43
N ASP A 34 -16.23 -0.90 1.71
CA ASP A 34 -16.50 -1.02 0.27
C ASP A 34 -15.59 -0.11 -0.58
N TYR A 35 -14.45 0.33 -0.05
CA TYR A 35 -13.56 1.22 -0.78
C TYR A 35 -12.70 0.45 -1.77
N ASP A 36 -12.77 0.86 -3.03
CA ASP A 36 -11.98 0.30 -4.12
C ASP A 36 -10.61 0.98 -4.16
N PHE A 37 -9.59 0.31 -3.59
CA PHE A 37 -8.22 0.80 -3.62
C PHE A 37 -7.64 0.61 -5.01
N LYS A 38 -7.56 1.71 -5.76
CA LYS A 38 -6.88 1.72 -7.05
C LYS A 38 -5.37 1.72 -6.85
N VAL A 39 -4.76 0.55 -6.88
CA VAL A 39 -3.31 0.38 -6.82
C VAL A 39 -2.75 0.26 -8.24
N GLU A 40 -1.82 1.14 -8.58
CA GLU A 40 -1.14 1.18 -9.88
C GLU A 40 0.38 1.21 -9.69
N HIS A 41 1.11 0.54 -10.58
CA HIS A 41 2.57 0.57 -10.60
C HIS A 41 3.05 1.46 -11.76
N VAL A 42 3.59 2.63 -11.44
CA VAL A 42 4.00 3.64 -12.42
C VAL A 42 5.48 3.97 -12.23
N CYS A 43 6.30 3.69 -13.25
CA CYS A 43 7.74 4.05 -13.28
C CYS A 43 8.50 3.67 -11.99
N ASP A 44 8.42 2.39 -11.59
CA ASP A 44 9.09 1.83 -10.40
C ASP A 44 8.57 2.36 -9.06
N ARG A 45 7.34 2.86 -9.04
CA ARG A 45 6.64 3.31 -7.84
C ARG A 45 5.26 2.71 -7.78
N TRP A 46 4.88 2.25 -6.59
CA TRP A 46 3.47 2.01 -6.30
C TRP A 46 2.75 3.31 -6.00
N THR A 47 1.62 3.51 -6.66
CA THR A 47 0.74 4.66 -6.49
C THR A 47 -0.67 4.17 -6.20
N PHE A 48 -1.33 4.75 -5.21
CA PHE A 48 -2.69 4.35 -4.86
C PHE A 48 -3.52 5.48 -4.25
N GLU A 49 -4.83 5.43 -4.45
CA GLU A 49 -5.78 6.36 -3.84
C GLU A 49 -6.32 5.78 -2.53
N ALA A 50 -6.29 6.55 -1.45
CA ALA A 50 -6.89 6.17 -0.17
C ALA A 50 -7.69 7.34 0.44
N PRO A 51 -8.57 7.08 1.42
CA PRO A 51 -9.30 8.11 2.14
C PRO A 51 -8.35 9.14 2.79
N GLU A 52 -7.25 8.66 3.36
CA GLU A 52 -6.21 9.43 4.04
C GLU A 52 -4.80 9.10 3.53
N LYS A 53 -3.81 9.85 4.03
CA LYS A 53 -2.41 9.63 3.68
C LYS A 53 -1.87 8.45 4.48
N VAL A 54 -1.21 7.50 3.82
CA VAL A 54 -0.50 6.42 4.49
C VAL A 54 0.87 6.92 4.93
N ASP A 55 1.21 6.69 6.20
CA ASP A 55 2.49 7.10 6.72
C ASP A 55 3.60 6.17 6.23
N PRO A 56 4.81 6.70 6.02
CA PRO A 56 5.94 5.89 5.56
C PRO A 56 6.29 4.76 6.54
N GLU A 57 5.98 4.91 7.84
CA GLU A 57 6.14 3.86 8.84
C GLU A 57 5.23 2.66 8.58
N ASP A 58 4.00 2.87 8.12
CA ASP A 58 3.11 1.76 7.78
C ASP A 58 3.62 0.98 6.57
N ILE A 59 4.19 1.68 5.58
CA ILE A 59 4.80 1.04 4.41
C ILE A 59 6.00 0.20 4.82
N LEU A 60 6.79 0.65 5.80
CA LEU A 60 7.89 -0.13 6.35
C LEU A 60 7.38 -1.37 7.07
N ASN A 61 6.35 -1.25 7.89
CA ASN A 61 5.72 -2.40 8.56
C ASN A 61 5.19 -3.42 7.54
N LEU A 62 4.53 -2.96 6.46
CA LEU A 62 4.08 -3.82 5.36
C LEU A 62 5.25 -4.60 4.74
N ILE A 63 6.37 -3.93 4.47
CA ILE A 63 7.56 -4.56 3.92
C ILE A 63 8.11 -5.63 4.88
N GLU A 64 8.20 -5.32 6.18
CA GLU A 64 8.63 -6.30 7.18
C GLU A 64 7.70 -7.51 7.26
N GLU A 65 6.39 -7.32 7.13
CA GLU A 65 5.42 -8.42 7.09
C GLU A 65 5.56 -9.28 5.83
N ILE A 66 5.78 -8.66 4.66
CA ILE A 66 6.03 -9.39 3.41
C ILE A 66 7.31 -10.21 3.53
N GLU A 67 8.39 -9.61 4.05
CA GLU A 67 9.66 -10.32 4.27
C GLU A 67 9.54 -11.44 5.32
N ALA A 68 8.71 -11.28 6.34
CA ALA A 68 8.47 -12.31 7.35
C ALA A 68 7.62 -13.49 6.85
N ARG A 69 6.81 -13.28 5.80
CA ARG A 69 5.96 -14.30 5.15
C ARG A 69 6.70 -15.08 4.06
N GLY A 70 7.82 -14.55 3.54
CA GLY A 70 8.67 -15.16 2.50
C GLY A 70 9.77 -16.08 3.03
#